data_AF-M0MHH2-F1
#
_entry.id   AF-M0MHH2-F1
#
_cell.length_a   1.000
_cell.length_b   1.000
_cell.length_c   1.000
_cell.angle_alpha   90.00
_cell.angle_beta   90.00
_cell.angle_gamma   90.00
#
_symmetry.space_group_name_H-M   'P 1'
#
loop_
_entity.id
_entity.type
_entity.pdbx_description
1 polymer ?
#
loop_
_entity_poly.entity_id
_entity_poly.type
_entity_poly.pdbx_seq_one_letter_code
_entity_poly.pdbx_strand_id
1 'polypeptide(L)' 'MIFTRIEDGKIAERWIQPDMLGMMRQLDVLEDLSQ' A
#
# COMPACT_ATOMS: atom_id res chain seq x y z
N MET A 1 0.74 6.81 0.00
CA MET A 1 0.79 7.78 -1.13
C MET A 1 0.49 7.04 -2.43
N ILE A 2 -0.21 7.66 -3.38
CA ILE A 2 -0.59 7.05 -4.67
C ILE A 2 -0.29 8.05 -5.79
N PHE A 3 0.40 7.59 -6.83
CA PHE A 3 0.58 8.32 -8.09
C PHE A 3 0.04 7.49 -9.24
N THR A 4 -0.76 8.11 -10.11
CA THR A 4 -1.33 7.45 -11.29
C THR A 4 -1.00 8.29 -12.52
N ARG A 5 -0.35 7.68 -13.51
CA ARG A 5 -0.09 8.29 -14.81
C ARG A 5 -1.15 7.82 -15.80
N ILE A 6 -1.78 8.76 -16.50
CA ILE A 6 -2.80 8.49 -17.50
C ILE A 6 -2.30 8.95 -18.88
N GLU A 7 -2.41 8.07 -19.87
CA GLU A 7 -2.16 8.33 -21.29
C GLU A 7 -3.28 7.73 -22.12
N ASP A 8 -3.70 8.44 -23.16
CA ASP A 8 -4.80 8.04 -24.07
C ASP A 8 -6.09 7.64 -23.33
N GLY A 9 -6.38 8.33 -22.22
CA GLY A 9 -7.55 8.07 -21.38
C GLY A 9 -7.48 6.77 -20.56
N LYS A 10 -6.33 6.09 -20.54
CA LYS A 10 -6.09 4.84 -19.79
C LYS A 10 -5.02 5.03 -18.72
N ILE A 11 -5.09 4.23 -17.66
CA ILE A 11 -4.01 4.15 -16.68
C ILE A 11 -2.83 3.46 -17.35
N ALA A 12 -1.77 4.22 -17.61
CA ALA A 12 -0.53 3.68 -18.15
C ALA A 12 0.33 3.10 -17.03
N GLU A 13 0.43 3.80 -15.90
CA GLU A 13 1.21 3.36 -14.73
C GLU A 13 0.57 3.80 -13.41
N ARG A 14 0.82 3.03 -12.35
CA ARG A 14 0.40 3.37 -11.00
C ARG A 14 1.45 2.96 -9.98
N TRP A 15 1.95 3.93 -9.23
CA TRP A 15 2.86 3.70 -8.11
C TRP A 15 2.09 3.86 -6.81
N ILE A 16 2.15 2.83 -5.97
CA ILE A 16 1.52 2.81 -4.67
C ILE A 16 2.54 2.45 -3.60
N GLN A 17 2.41 3.11 -2.45
CA GLN A 17 3.06 2.70 -1.23
C GLN A 17 1.96 2.45 -0.19
N PRO A 18 1.45 1.21 -0.10
CA PRO A 18 0.52 0.82 0.96
C PRO A 18 1.24 0.73 2.32
N ASP A 19 0.47 0.82 3.40
CA ASP A 19 0.97 0.55 4.74
C ASP A 19 1.08 -0.97 4.96
N MET A 20 2.22 -1.53 4.55
CA MET A 20 2.49 -2.94 4.68
C MET A 20 2.64 -3.38 6.14
N LEU A 21 3.15 -2.51 7.01
CA LEU A 21 3.33 -2.83 8.43
C LEU A 21 1.97 -2.90 9.14
N GLY A 22 1.12 -1.90 8.94
CA GLY A 22 -0.24 -1.91 9.48
C GLY A 22 -1.07 -3.08 8.96
N MET A 23 -0.87 -3.48 7.70
CA MET A 23 -1.53 -4.68 7.16
C MET A 23 -1.04 -5.98 7.83
N MET A 24 0.28 -6.16 7.99
CA MET A 24 0.83 -7.36 8.65
C MET A 24 0.39 -7.47 10.11
N ARG A 25 0.28 -6.35 10.83
CA ARG A 25 -0.31 -6.30 12.18
C ARG A 25 -1.77 -6.73 12.20
N GLN A 26 -2.59 -6.24 11.26
CA GLN A 26 -4.02 -6.62 11.16
C GLN A 26 -4.22 -8.12 10.86
N LEU A 27 -3.29 -8.71 10.11
CA LEU A 27 -3.29 -10.13 9.78
C LEU A 27 -2.63 -11.00 10.87
N ASP A 28 -2.19 -10.40 11.97
CA ASP A 28 -1.51 -11.08 13.09
C ASP A 28 -0.25 -11.86 12.66
N VAL A 29 0.40 -11.40 11.57
CA VAL A 29 1.65 -11.99 11.06
C VAL A 29 2.86 -11.50 11.85
N LEU A 30 2.74 -10.34 12.49
CA LEU A 30 3.76 -9.74 13.35
C LEU A 30 3.16 -9.54 14.73
N GLU A 31 3.90 -9.96 15.76
CA GLU A 31 3.54 -9.74 17.15
C GLU A 31 3.49 -8.23 17.44
N ASP A 32 2.41 -7.79 18.09
CA ASP A 32 2.28 -6.40 18.52
C ASP A 32 3.07 -6.18 19.82
N LEU A 33 4.21 -5.53 19.68
CA LEU A 33 5.11 -5.21 20.79
C LEU A 33 4.74 -3.89 21.50
N SER A 34 3.62 -3.26 21.13
CA SER A 34 3.12 -2.07 21.85
C SER A 34 2.42 -2.46 23.15
N GLN A 35 3.22 -2.79 24.16
CA GLN A 35 2.82 -2.78 25.57
C GLN A 35 3.17 -1.43 26.19
#